data_AF-A0A1E4HYB7-F1
#
_entry.id   AF-A0A1E4HYB7-F1
#
_cell.length_a   1.000
_cell.length_b   1.000
_cell.length_c   1.000
_cell.angle_alpha   90.00
_cell.angle_beta   90.00
_cell.angle_gamma   90.00
#
_symmetry.space_group_name_H-M   'P 1'
#
loop_
_entity.id
_entity.type
_entity.pdbx_description
1 polymer ?
#
loop_
_entity_poly.entity_id
_entity_poly.type
_entity_poly.pdbx_seq_one_letter_code
_entity_poly.pdbx_strand_id
1 'polypeptide(L)'
;MDCSTCREALSARLDGEDRPGEATATDAHLAGCGACREFHDRTARITRLTRTRLVTSGATELDPTTVPDVVPDRPRVDVLHALLAAAGVAQLALGVTGLLDAAGAGHHGGVLGGAALAHLGHESAAWNVAVGVGFLVVALRRTRPAGSLVATLGAFTAVLLATSGVDVLAGRVETGRLAGHTVLVVGLVLMLVLHRAGPRDGGRGRLGSPVTIGTRDVPEPADTDAAERPVDLRPSARRAA
;
A
#
# COMPACT_ATOMS: atom_id res chain seq x y z
N MET A 1 -36.74 -3.69 7.13
CA MET A 1 -35.75 -3.84 6.04
C MET A 1 -35.45 -5.32 5.87
N ASP A 2 -35.51 -5.81 4.64
CA ASP A 2 -35.09 -7.17 4.29
C ASP A 2 -33.57 -7.24 4.00
N CYS A 3 -33.06 -8.45 3.77
CA CYS A 3 -31.64 -8.69 3.49
C CYS A 3 -31.17 -8.06 2.16
N SER A 4 -32.02 -8.01 1.12
CA SER A 4 -31.65 -7.40 -0.17
C SER A 4 -31.44 -5.90 -0.01
N THR A 5 -32.39 -5.18 0.59
CA THR A 5 -32.27 -3.73 0.83
C THR A 5 -31.08 -3.43 1.75
N CYS A 6 -30.84 -4.27 2.77
CA CYS A 6 -29.68 -4.12 3.64
C CYS A 6 -28.37 -4.24 2.85
N ARG A 7 -28.24 -5.24 1.98
CA ARG A 7 -27.03 -5.45 1.17
C ARG A 7 -26.79 -4.31 0.18
N GLU A 8 -27.84 -3.78 -0.44
CA GLU A 8 -27.77 -2.60 -1.30
C GLU A 8 -27.25 -1.37 -0.54
N ALA A 9 -27.84 -1.08 0.63
CA ALA A 9 -27.40 0.04 1.47
C ALA A 9 -25.93 -0.12 1.94
N LEU A 10 -25.51 -1.35 2.26
CA LEU A 10 -24.12 -1.63 2.61
C LEU A 10 -23.15 -1.48 1.44
N SER A 11 -23.57 -1.85 0.22
CA SER A 11 -22.78 -1.61 -0.99
C SER A 11 -22.62 -0.10 -1.22
N ALA A 12 -23.72 0.65 -1.17
CA ALA A 12 -23.70 2.10 -1.34
C ALA A 12 -22.77 2.78 -0.32
N ARG A 13 -22.80 2.36 0.95
CA ARG A 13 -21.86 2.86 1.98
C ARG A 13 -20.40 2.58 1.66
N LEU A 14 -20.06 1.41 1.11
CA LEU A 14 -18.68 1.07 0.75
C LEU A 14 -18.14 1.94 -0.40
N ASP A 15 -19.04 2.41 -1.26
CA ASP A 15 -18.75 3.30 -2.39
C ASP A 15 -18.85 4.79 -2.02
N GLY A 16 -19.36 5.12 -0.83
CA GLY A 16 -19.55 6.50 -0.35
C GLY A 16 -20.83 7.17 -0.88
N GLU A 17 -21.81 6.38 -1.28
CA GLU A 17 -23.09 6.80 -1.86
C GLU A 17 -24.28 6.54 -0.91
N ASP A 18 -24.06 6.61 0.40
CA ASP A 18 -25.10 6.32 1.39
C ASP A 18 -26.25 7.34 1.36
N ARG A 19 -27.49 6.83 1.39
CA ARG A 19 -28.66 7.71 1.38
C ARG A 19 -28.98 8.23 2.78
N PRO A 20 -29.28 9.54 2.93
CA PRO A 20 -29.73 10.10 4.20
C PRO A 20 -30.96 9.36 4.73
N GLY A 21 -30.89 8.88 5.98
CA GLY A 21 -32.01 8.20 6.65
C GLY A 21 -32.00 6.66 6.56
N GLU A 22 -31.20 6.05 5.69
CA GLU A 22 -31.07 4.58 5.60
C GLU A 22 -30.09 4.01 6.64
N ALA A 23 -29.32 4.88 7.32
CA ALA A 23 -28.28 4.51 8.26
C ALA A 23 -28.81 3.64 9.42
N THR A 24 -29.77 4.18 10.17
CA THR A 24 -30.33 3.56 11.36
C THR A 24 -31.01 2.21 11.08
N ALA A 25 -31.76 2.11 9.98
CA ALA A 25 -32.46 0.88 9.62
C ALA A 25 -31.49 -0.24 9.20
N THR A 26 -30.43 0.12 8.49
CA THR A 26 -29.38 -0.82 8.06
C THR A 26 -28.55 -1.30 9.25
N ASP A 27 -28.23 -0.43 10.20
CA ASP A 27 -27.48 -0.79 11.41
C ASP A 27 -28.29 -1.70 12.33
N ALA A 28 -29.59 -1.42 12.49
CA ALA A 28 -30.50 -2.29 13.22
C ALA A 28 -30.61 -3.69 12.57
N HIS A 29 -30.66 -3.76 11.24
CA HIS A 29 -30.67 -5.05 10.54
C HIS A 29 -29.34 -5.80 10.68
N LEU A 30 -28.20 -5.11 10.59
CA LEU A 30 -26.87 -5.68 10.79
C LEU A 30 -26.68 -6.27 12.19
N ALA A 31 -27.25 -5.63 13.23
CA ALA A 31 -27.22 -6.15 14.59
C ALA A 31 -27.97 -7.49 14.71
N GLY A 32 -29.10 -7.63 14.00
CA GLY A 32 -29.95 -8.84 14.03
C GLY A 32 -29.55 -9.96 13.07
N CYS A 33 -28.84 -9.68 11.97
CA CYS A 33 -28.65 -10.63 10.88
C CYS A 33 -27.18 -11.05 10.67
N GLY A 34 -26.85 -12.30 11.02
CA GLY A 34 -25.51 -12.87 10.82
C GLY A 34 -25.08 -12.95 9.35
N ALA A 35 -25.99 -13.27 8.44
CA ALA A 35 -25.70 -13.35 7.01
C ALA A 35 -25.34 -11.99 6.40
N CYS A 36 -25.94 -10.90 6.87
CA CYS A 36 -25.61 -9.55 6.43
C CYS A 36 -24.28 -9.07 7.01
N ARG A 37 -23.90 -9.48 8.24
CA ARG A 37 -22.56 -9.23 8.80
C ARG A 37 -21.47 -9.92 7.99
N GLU A 38 -21.65 -11.21 7.71
CA GLU A 38 -20.67 -11.96 6.91
C GLU A 38 -20.55 -11.40 5.49
N PHE A 39 -21.69 -11.03 4.87
CA PHE A 39 -21.69 -10.34 3.59
C PHE A 39 -20.88 -9.04 3.66
N HIS A 40 -21.14 -8.19 4.65
CA HIS A 40 -20.45 -6.91 4.84
C HIS A 40 -18.94 -7.09 5.00
N ASP A 41 -18.50 -8.05 5.82
CA ASP A 41 -17.08 -8.33 6.02
C ASP A 41 -16.39 -8.80 4.75
N ARG A 42 -17.08 -9.67 3.98
CA ARG A 42 -16.60 -10.21 2.71
C ARG A 42 -16.49 -9.12 1.65
N THR A 43 -17.52 -8.29 1.48
CA THR A 43 -17.50 -7.19 0.50
C THR A 43 -16.49 -6.13 0.90
N ALA A 44 -16.43 -5.73 2.17
CA ALA A 44 -15.42 -4.79 2.65
C ALA A 44 -13.99 -5.31 2.42
N ARG A 45 -13.76 -6.61 2.56
CA ARG A 45 -12.46 -7.24 2.23
C ARG A 45 -12.16 -7.13 0.73
N ILE A 46 -13.12 -7.44 -0.14
CA ILE A 46 -12.95 -7.33 -1.60
C ILE A 46 -12.68 -5.88 -1.99
N THR A 47 -13.50 -4.94 -1.52
CA THR A 47 -13.33 -3.50 -1.76
C THR A 47 -11.95 -3.01 -1.34
N ARG A 48 -11.40 -3.48 -0.20
CA ARG A 48 -10.02 -3.15 0.21
C ARG A 48 -8.95 -3.71 -0.74
N LEU A 49 -9.16 -4.91 -1.28
CA LEU A 49 -8.20 -5.55 -2.19
C LEU A 49 -8.24 -4.93 -3.60
N THR A 50 -9.41 -4.48 -4.04
CA THR A 50 -9.62 -3.90 -5.38
C THR A 50 -9.45 -2.38 -5.41
N ARG A 51 -9.40 -1.71 -4.26
CA ARG A 51 -9.16 -0.27 -4.18
C ARG A 51 -7.74 0.05 -4.64
N THR A 52 -7.63 0.56 -5.86
CA THR A 52 -6.37 0.97 -6.51
C THR A 52 -6.00 2.43 -6.25
N ARG A 53 -6.94 3.24 -5.78
CA ARG A 53 -6.65 4.61 -5.33
C ARG A 53 -5.82 4.54 -4.04
N LEU A 54 -4.69 5.25 -4.04
CA LEU A 54 -4.03 5.68 -2.81
C LEU A 54 -5.10 6.26 -1.89
N VAL A 55 -5.24 5.69 -0.70
CA VAL A 55 -5.92 6.40 0.39
C VAL A 55 -5.03 7.61 0.64
N THR A 56 -5.40 8.74 0.04
CA THR A 56 -4.99 10.02 0.60
C THR A 56 -5.54 9.94 2.01
N SER A 57 -4.68 9.85 3.00
CA SER A 57 -5.06 10.12 4.38
C SER A 57 -5.51 11.57 4.40
N GLY A 58 -6.72 11.84 3.92
CA GLY A 58 -7.48 12.98 4.37
C GLY A 58 -7.47 12.82 5.86
N ALA A 59 -6.91 13.81 6.55
CA ALA A 59 -6.88 13.87 7.98
C ALA A 59 -8.32 13.66 8.47
N THR A 60 -8.68 12.41 8.77
CA THR A 60 -9.51 12.17 9.93
C THR A 60 -8.74 12.87 11.04
N GLU A 61 -9.39 13.82 11.70
CA GLU A 61 -8.90 14.44 12.93
C GLU A 61 -8.71 13.32 13.96
N LEU A 62 -7.65 12.55 13.78
CA LEU A 62 -7.05 11.71 14.78
C LEU A 62 -6.46 12.72 15.74
N ASP A 63 -7.08 12.84 16.91
CA ASP A 63 -6.54 13.60 18.02
C ASP A 63 -5.05 13.22 18.17
N PRO A 64 -4.12 14.18 17.95
CA PRO A 64 -2.70 13.89 17.96
C PRO A 64 -2.22 13.35 19.32
N THR A 65 -3.05 13.42 20.36
CA THR A 65 -2.74 12.86 21.69
C THR A 65 -3.05 11.37 21.82
N THR A 66 -3.80 10.74 20.90
CA THR A 66 -4.12 9.30 20.97
C THR A 66 -3.15 8.40 20.18
N VAL A 67 -2.13 8.96 19.54
CA VAL A 67 -1.15 8.16 18.80
C VAL A 67 -0.07 7.67 19.78
N PRO A 68 0.01 6.37 20.09
CA PRO A 68 1.14 5.87 20.87
C PRO A 68 2.43 6.21 20.12
N ASP A 69 3.43 6.71 20.84
CA ASP A 69 4.77 6.96 20.31
C ASP A 69 5.43 5.62 19.94
N VAL A 70 5.07 5.11 18.77
CA VAL A 70 5.69 3.96 18.17
C VAL A 70 6.88 4.50 17.38
N VAL A 71 8.03 4.57 18.03
CA VAL A 71 9.32 4.71 17.34
C VAL A 71 9.48 3.46 16.46
N PRO A 72 9.31 3.57 15.14
CA PRO A 72 9.39 2.41 14.27
C PRO A 72 10.85 2.03 14.08
N ASP A 73 11.16 0.73 14.07
CA ASP A 73 12.45 0.19 13.65
C ASP A 73 12.68 0.48 12.15
N ARG A 74 13.10 1.71 11.83
CA ARG A 74 13.33 2.19 10.45
C ARG A 74 14.69 1.87 9.81
N PRO A 75 15.81 1.58 10.52
CA PRO A 75 17.12 1.58 9.86
C PRO A 75 17.27 0.46 8.83
N ARG A 76 16.67 -0.72 9.07
CA ARG A 76 16.75 -1.87 8.13
C ARG A 76 15.97 -1.63 6.84
N VAL A 77 14.83 -0.95 6.93
CA VAL A 77 13.99 -0.64 5.77
C VAL A 77 14.65 0.45 4.92
N ASP A 78 15.34 1.40 5.56
CA ASP A 78 16.08 2.45 4.86
C ASP A 78 17.27 1.88 4.09
N VAL A 79 18.03 0.94 4.68
CA VAL A 79 19.10 0.21 3.97
C VAL A 79 18.55 -0.54 2.76
N LEU A 80 17.39 -1.19 2.90
CA LEU A 80 16.76 -1.92 1.82
C LEU A 80 16.34 -1.02 0.64
N HIS A 81 15.80 0.17 0.92
CA HIS A 81 15.52 1.15 -0.13
C HIS A 81 16.81 1.71 -0.75
N ALA A 82 17.87 1.92 0.04
CA ALA A 82 19.17 2.37 -0.49
C ALA A 82 19.81 1.32 -1.42
N LEU A 83 19.77 0.05 -1.03
CA LEU A 83 20.23 -1.05 -1.89
C LEU A 83 19.39 -1.19 -3.16
N LEU A 84 18.07 -1.00 -3.06
CA LEU A 84 17.18 -1.01 -4.22
C LEU A 84 17.47 0.18 -5.15
N ALA A 85 17.75 1.36 -4.59
CA ALA A 85 18.18 2.51 -5.37
C ALA A 85 19.51 2.23 -6.10
N ALA A 86 20.49 1.63 -5.43
CA ALA A 86 21.76 1.25 -6.03
C ALA A 86 21.57 0.25 -7.18
N ALA A 87 20.72 -0.77 -6.99
CA ALA A 87 20.35 -1.71 -8.04
C ALA A 87 19.65 -1.00 -9.22
N GLY A 88 18.77 -0.04 -8.92
CA GLY A 88 18.11 0.79 -9.93
C GLY A 88 19.08 1.64 -10.76
N VAL A 89 20.06 2.29 -10.10
CA VAL A 89 21.12 3.04 -10.78
C VAL A 89 21.97 2.13 -11.65
N ALA A 90 22.37 0.96 -11.14
CA ALA A 90 23.16 -0.01 -11.90
C ALA A 90 22.41 -0.51 -13.14
N GLN A 91 21.13 -0.87 -13.00
CA GLN A 91 20.31 -1.31 -14.14
C GLN A 91 20.10 -0.20 -15.17
N LEU A 92 19.89 1.03 -14.70
CA LEU A 92 19.75 2.20 -15.57
C LEU A 92 21.04 2.48 -16.34
N ALA A 93 22.19 2.41 -15.67
CA ALA A 93 23.50 2.60 -16.30
C ALA A 93 23.75 1.54 -17.39
N LEU A 94 23.43 0.27 -17.11
CA LEU A 94 23.52 -0.83 -18.09
C LEU A 94 22.59 -0.61 -19.29
N GLY A 95 21.36 -0.15 -19.05
CA GLY A 95 20.41 0.15 -20.13
C GLY A 95 20.86 1.32 -21.00
N VAL A 96 21.35 2.41 -20.39
CA VAL A 96 21.84 3.58 -21.11
C VAL A 96 23.10 3.25 -21.92
N THR A 97 24.06 2.52 -21.34
CA THR A 97 25.25 2.08 -22.09
C THR A 97 24.87 1.17 -23.25
N GLY A 98 23.97 0.21 -23.07
CA GLY A 98 23.47 -0.62 -24.16
C GLY A 98 22.78 0.18 -25.29
N LEU A 99 22.08 1.26 -24.94
CA LEU A 99 21.46 2.15 -25.94
C LEU A 99 22.49 2.96 -26.73
N LEU A 100 23.54 3.45 -26.05
CA LEU A 100 24.65 4.17 -26.68
C LEU A 100 25.46 3.24 -27.60
N ASP A 101 25.74 2.01 -27.16
CA ASP A 101 26.45 1.01 -27.95
C ASP A 101 25.66 0.64 -29.21
N ALA A 102 24.35 0.43 -29.08
CA ALA A 102 23.46 0.15 -30.21
C ALA A 102 23.39 1.31 -31.21
N ALA A 103 23.40 2.57 -30.75
CA ALA A 103 23.42 3.75 -31.60
C ALA A 103 24.77 3.94 -32.33
N GLY A 104 25.88 3.60 -31.67
CA GLY A 104 27.22 3.65 -32.28
C GLY A 104 27.46 2.57 -33.34
N ALA A 105 26.94 1.36 -33.13
CA ALA A 105 27.11 0.22 -34.05
C ALA A 105 26.42 0.40 -35.42
N GLY A 106 25.38 1.24 -35.50
CA GLY A 106 24.65 1.54 -36.74
C GLY A 106 25.47 2.22 -37.84
N HIS A 107 26.67 2.72 -37.52
CA HIS A 107 27.55 3.39 -38.49
C HIS A 107 28.52 2.43 -39.21
N HIS A 108 28.68 1.17 -38.77
CA HIS A 108 29.75 0.28 -39.25
C HIS A 108 29.33 -1.17 -39.62
N GLY A 109 28.04 -1.57 -39.54
CA GLY A 109 27.60 -2.96 -39.74
C GLY A 109 26.65 -3.20 -40.93
N GLY A 110 26.95 -4.22 -41.76
CA GLY A 110 26.24 -4.56 -43.01
C GLY A 110 24.74 -4.93 -42.89
N VAL A 111 24.03 -4.70 -44.01
CA VAL A 111 22.62 -4.27 -44.09
C VAL A 111 21.54 -5.35 -43.87
N LEU A 112 21.86 -6.64 -43.74
CA LEU A 112 20.81 -7.69 -43.68
C LEU A 112 20.74 -8.52 -42.38
N GLY A 113 21.82 -8.58 -41.59
CA GLY A 113 21.84 -9.26 -40.28
C GLY A 113 21.97 -8.31 -39.08
N GLY A 114 22.49 -7.10 -39.30
CA GLY A 114 22.73 -6.12 -38.23
C GLY A 114 21.47 -5.43 -37.72
N ALA A 115 20.46 -5.22 -38.56
CA ALA A 115 19.23 -4.53 -38.17
C ALA A 115 18.44 -5.32 -37.11
N ALA A 116 18.26 -6.64 -37.30
CA ALA A 116 17.57 -7.49 -36.33
C ALA A 116 18.32 -7.56 -34.98
N LEU A 117 19.65 -7.69 -35.01
CA LEU A 117 20.47 -7.65 -33.80
C LEU A 117 20.41 -6.28 -33.10
N ALA A 118 20.43 -5.19 -33.87
CA ALA A 118 20.30 -3.84 -33.34
C ALA A 118 18.91 -3.64 -32.71
N HIS A 119 17.83 -4.09 -33.35
CA HIS A 119 16.48 -4.03 -32.78
C HIS A 119 16.38 -4.75 -31.44
N LEU A 120 16.91 -5.97 -31.33
CA LEU A 120 16.96 -6.72 -30.06
C LEU A 120 17.83 -6.01 -29.01
N GLY A 121 18.91 -5.35 -29.44
CA GLY A 121 19.75 -4.51 -28.58
C GLY A 121 18.99 -3.32 -27.99
N HIS A 122 18.25 -2.57 -28.82
CA HIS A 122 17.42 -1.46 -28.37
C HIS A 122 16.31 -1.92 -27.42
N GLU A 123 15.63 -3.03 -27.73
CA GLU A 123 14.57 -3.59 -26.88
C GLU A 123 15.12 -4.02 -25.51
N SER A 124 16.23 -4.74 -25.49
CA SER A 124 16.91 -5.16 -24.25
C SER A 124 17.37 -3.95 -23.43
N ALA A 125 17.97 -2.94 -24.08
CA ALA A 125 18.40 -1.70 -23.43
C ALA A 125 17.21 -0.95 -22.82
N ALA A 126 16.12 -0.78 -23.58
CA ALA A 126 14.90 -0.15 -23.10
C ALA A 126 14.29 -0.87 -21.89
N TRP A 127 14.31 -2.22 -21.91
CA TRP A 127 13.84 -3.01 -20.78
C TRP A 127 14.69 -2.79 -19.53
N ASN A 128 16.02 -2.74 -19.66
CA ASN A 128 16.93 -2.45 -18.55
C ASN A 128 16.68 -1.05 -17.96
N VAL A 129 16.48 -0.04 -18.81
CA VAL A 129 16.11 1.32 -18.38
C VAL A 129 14.77 1.29 -17.61
N ALA A 130 13.74 0.63 -18.15
CA ALA A 130 12.43 0.57 -17.53
C ALA A 130 12.46 -0.10 -16.14
N VAL A 131 13.17 -1.23 -16.01
CA VAL A 131 13.35 -1.91 -14.72
C VAL A 131 14.12 -1.03 -13.73
N GLY A 132 15.21 -0.37 -14.17
CA GLY A 132 15.99 0.54 -13.34
C GLY A 132 15.15 1.70 -12.80
N VAL A 133 14.33 2.33 -13.66
CA VAL A 133 13.37 3.37 -13.26
C VAL A 133 12.34 2.82 -12.28
N GLY A 134 11.81 1.62 -12.51
CA GLY A 134 10.87 0.96 -11.60
C GLY A 134 11.45 0.79 -10.19
N PHE A 135 12.68 0.30 -10.08
CA PHE A 135 13.39 0.18 -8.79
C PHE A 135 13.61 1.54 -8.13
N LEU A 136 14.04 2.55 -8.88
CA LEU A 136 14.24 3.91 -8.36
C LEU A 136 12.94 4.53 -7.86
N VAL A 137 11.83 4.38 -8.59
CA VAL A 137 10.52 4.91 -8.17
C VAL A 137 10.10 4.29 -6.83
N VAL A 138 10.24 2.96 -6.67
CA VAL A 138 9.93 2.28 -5.41
C VAL A 138 10.85 2.76 -4.29
N ALA A 139 12.16 2.85 -4.57
CA ALA A 139 13.16 3.29 -3.60
C ALA A 139 12.94 4.74 -3.12
N LEU A 140 12.71 5.66 -4.05
CA LEU A 140 12.56 7.10 -3.78
C LEU A 140 11.22 7.42 -3.12
N ARG A 141 10.13 6.76 -3.54
CA ARG A 141 8.81 6.94 -2.90
C ARG A 141 8.74 6.26 -1.53
N ARG A 142 9.69 5.39 -1.18
CA ARG A 142 9.69 4.56 0.04
C ARG A 142 8.37 3.82 0.25
N THR A 143 7.71 3.47 -0.86
CA THR A 143 6.42 2.79 -0.88
C THR A 143 6.61 1.29 -1.00
N ARG A 144 5.66 0.51 -0.47
CA ARG A 144 5.64 -0.93 -0.73
C ARG A 144 5.40 -1.20 -2.22
N PRO A 145 6.16 -2.12 -2.83
CA PRO A 145 5.91 -2.50 -4.21
C PRO A 145 4.57 -3.23 -4.33
N ALA A 146 3.80 -2.88 -5.36
CA ALA A 146 2.55 -3.54 -5.70
C ALA A 146 2.80 -5.03 -5.99
N GLY A 147 1.91 -5.91 -5.51
CA GLY A 147 2.05 -7.36 -5.72
C GLY A 147 2.07 -7.76 -7.20
N SER A 148 1.33 -7.04 -8.05
CA SER A 148 1.35 -7.23 -9.50
C SER A 148 2.73 -6.94 -10.10
N LEU A 149 3.39 -5.86 -9.67
CA LEU A 149 4.72 -5.50 -10.16
C LEU A 149 5.75 -6.59 -9.78
N VAL A 150 5.68 -7.08 -8.53
CA VAL A 150 6.54 -8.19 -8.06
C VAL A 150 6.27 -9.47 -8.83
N ALA A 151 5.00 -9.79 -9.11
CA ALA A 151 4.63 -10.98 -9.87
C ALA A 151 5.12 -10.92 -11.32
N THR A 152 4.89 -9.79 -12.01
CA THR A 152 5.34 -9.59 -13.40
C THR A 152 6.85 -9.64 -13.50
N LEU A 153 7.57 -8.92 -12.62
CA LEU A 153 9.03 -8.92 -12.62
C LEU A 153 9.58 -10.30 -12.24
N GLY A 154 8.94 -10.99 -11.29
CA GLY A 154 9.30 -12.35 -10.90
C GLY A 154 9.15 -13.36 -12.05
N ALA A 155 8.03 -13.31 -12.77
CA ALA A 155 7.82 -14.17 -13.95
C ALA A 155 8.86 -13.88 -15.04
N PHE A 156 9.12 -12.59 -15.32
CA PHE A 156 10.16 -12.17 -16.26
C PHE A 156 11.54 -12.73 -15.87
N THR A 157 11.97 -12.51 -14.61
CA THR A 157 13.27 -12.99 -14.12
C THR A 157 13.36 -14.51 -14.14
N ALA A 158 12.27 -15.24 -13.83
CA ALA A 158 12.27 -16.70 -13.86
C ALA A 158 12.51 -17.25 -15.27
N VAL A 159 11.80 -16.72 -16.27
CA VAL A 159 12.00 -17.11 -17.67
C VAL A 159 13.42 -16.76 -18.14
N LEU A 160 13.90 -15.55 -17.79
CA LEU A 160 15.25 -15.09 -18.13
C LEU A 160 16.34 -15.96 -17.50
N LEU A 161 16.18 -16.42 -16.26
CA LEU A 161 17.12 -17.35 -15.63
C LEU A 161 17.09 -18.73 -16.26
N ALA A 162 15.91 -19.22 -16.67
CA ALA A 162 15.78 -20.50 -17.35
C ALA A 162 16.52 -20.49 -18.71
N THR A 163 16.31 -19.46 -19.53
CA THR A 163 17.01 -19.31 -20.81
C THR A 163 18.51 -19.07 -20.63
N SER A 164 18.89 -18.25 -19.65
CA SER A 164 20.31 -18.04 -19.30
C SER A 164 21.00 -19.33 -18.88
N GLY A 165 20.30 -20.20 -18.12
CA GLY A 165 20.83 -21.51 -17.73
C GLY A 165 21.14 -22.39 -18.93
N VAL A 166 20.28 -22.39 -19.96
CA VAL A 166 20.52 -23.11 -21.22
C VAL A 166 21.79 -22.60 -21.91
N ASP A 167 22.00 -21.28 -21.95
CA ASP A 167 23.19 -20.70 -22.56
C ASP A 167 24.46 -20.96 -21.75
N VAL A 168 24.38 -20.97 -20.42
CA VAL A 168 25.48 -21.38 -19.53
C VAL A 168 25.88 -22.83 -19.78
N LEU A 169 24.90 -23.75 -19.83
CA LEU A 169 25.16 -25.16 -20.10
C LEU A 169 25.76 -25.37 -21.50
N ALA A 170 25.42 -24.52 -22.45
CA ALA A 170 25.97 -24.56 -23.80
C ALA A 170 27.29 -23.78 -23.97
N GLY A 171 27.83 -23.18 -22.89
CA GLY A 171 29.07 -22.40 -22.93
C GLY A 171 28.98 -21.08 -23.69
N ARG A 172 27.78 -20.54 -23.94
CA ARG A 172 27.52 -19.33 -24.74
C ARG A 172 27.39 -18.07 -23.88
N VAL A 173 28.24 -17.92 -22.86
CA VAL A 173 28.04 -16.90 -21.82
C VAL A 173 28.94 -15.69 -22.00
N GLU A 174 28.31 -14.53 -22.07
CA GLU A 174 28.99 -13.24 -22.05
C GLU A 174 28.96 -12.68 -20.62
N THR A 175 30.12 -12.31 -20.08
CA THR A 175 30.28 -11.91 -18.66
C THR A 175 29.44 -10.70 -18.30
N GLY A 176 29.32 -9.71 -19.19
CA GLY A 176 28.46 -8.53 -18.99
C GLY A 176 26.97 -8.88 -18.87
N ARG A 177 26.51 -9.89 -19.62
CA ARG A 177 25.11 -10.37 -19.58
C ARG A 177 24.78 -11.01 -18.24
N LEU A 178 25.69 -11.82 -17.72
CA LEU A 178 25.54 -12.47 -16.42
C LEU A 178 25.53 -11.45 -15.25
N ALA A 179 26.35 -10.41 -15.35
CA ALA A 179 26.36 -9.32 -14.38
C ALA A 179 25.02 -8.57 -14.35
N GLY A 180 24.46 -8.22 -15.52
CA GLY A 180 23.15 -7.58 -15.62
C GLY A 180 22.01 -8.43 -15.03
N HIS A 181 22.03 -9.75 -15.27
CA HIS A 181 21.05 -10.66 -14.68
C HIS A 181 21.16 -10.72 -13.15
N THR A 182 22.38 -10.63 -12.62
CA THR A 182 22.61 -10.62 -11.17
C THR A 182 22.01 -9.38 -10.51
N VAL A 183 22.20 -8.20 -11.10
CA VAL A 183 21.62 -6.93 -10.60
C VAL A 183 20.09 -7.01 -10.58
N LEU A 184 19.48 -7.54 -11.65
CA LEU A 184 18.04 -7.76 -11.74
C LEU A 184 17.52 -8.68 -10.62
N VAL A 185 18.18 -9.81 -10.40
CA VAL A 185 17.80 -10.78 -9.36
C VAL A 185 17.89 -10.15 -7.97
N VAL A 186 18.97 -9.41 -7.69
CA VAL A 186 19.11 -8.68 -6.43
C VAL A 186 17.96 -7.69 -6.25
N GLY A 187 17.67 -6.87 -7.26
CA GLY A 187 16.54 -5.92 -7.21
C GLY A 187 15.19 -6.60 -6.94
N LEU A 188 14.92 -7.74 -7.58
CA LEU A 188 13.70 -8.54 -7.34
C LEU A 188 13.63 -9.07 -5.90
N VAL A 189 14.74 -9.60 -5.36
CA VAL A 189 14.79 -10.07 -3.96
C VAL A 189 14.52 -8.92 -2.99
N LEU A 190 15.12 -7.75 -3.22
CA LEU A 190 14.88 -6.56 -2.40
C LEU A 190 13.39 -6.13 -2.46
N MET A 191 12.78 -6.14 -3.65
CA MET A 191 11.34 -5.90 -3.81
C MET A 191 10.48 -6.93 -3.06
N LEU A 192 10.83 -8.22 -3.09
CA LEU A 192 10.12 -9.28 -2.37
C LEU A 192 10.20 -9.08 -0.85
N VAL A 193 11.38 -8.72 -0.33
CA VAL A 193 11.56 -8.43 1.09
C VAL A 193 10.75 -7.20 1.49
N LEU A 194 10.75 -6.12 0.69
CA LEU A 194 9.91 -4.94 0.94
C LEU A 194 8.42 -5.25 0.90
N HIS A 195 7.99 -6.10 -0.04
CA HIS A 195 6.61 -6.55 -0.16
C HIS A 195 6.17 -7.35 1.07
N ARG A 196 7.06 -8.20 1.60
CA ARG A 196 6.81 -9.08 2.76
C ARG A 196 6.93 -8.36 4.10
N ALA A 197 7.69 -7.26 4.21
CA ALA A 197 7.86 -6.46 5.41
C ALA A 197 6.61 -5.60 5.78
N GLY A 198 5.41 -6.16 5.58
CA GLY A 198 4.12 -5.64 6.05
C GLY A 198 4.14 -5.30 7.54
N PRO A 199 3.17 -4.52 8.07
CA PRO A 199 3.16 -4.14 9.48
C PRO A 199 3.19 -5.44 10.28
N ARG A 200 4.26 -5.65 11.05
CA ARG A 200 4.24 -6.72 12.04
C ARG A 200 3.07 -6.41 12.95
N ASP A 201 2.15 -7.36 13.11
CA ASP A 201 1.13 -7.36 14.17
C ASP A 201 1.80 -7.51 15.56
N GLY A 202 2.77 -6.65 15.88
CA GLY A 202 3.55 -6.64 17.12
C GLY A 202 2.83 -5.96 18.29
N GLY A 203 1.56 -5.57 18.12
CA GLY A 203 0.78 -4.85 19.12
C GLY A 203 -0.08 -5.73 20.03
N ARG A 204 -0.09 -7.06 19.90
CA ARG A 204 -0.91 -7.95 20.74
C ARG A 204 -0.33 -8.24 22.13
N GLY A 205 0.88 -7.74 22.45
CA GLY A 205 1.56 -8.04 23.72
C GLY A 205 1.52 -6.96 24.79
N ARG A 206 0.89 -5.79 24.55
CA ARG A 206 1.00 -4.63 25.46
C ARG A 206 -0.31 -3.96 25.86
N LEU A 207 -1.46 -4.59 25.62
CA LEU A 207 -2.78 -4.19 26.14
C LEU A 207 -3.14 -4.98 27.41
N GLY A 208 -2.17 -5.11 28.32
CA GLY A 208 -2.29 -5.87 29.56
C GLY A 208 -2.20 -5.00 30.82
N SER A 209 -2.30 -3.67 30.73
CA SER A 209 -2.60 -2.86 31.90
C SER A 209 -4.12 -2.69 31.96
N PRO A 210 -4.81 -3.35 32.90
CA PRO A 210 -6.21 -3.03 33.14
C PRO A 210 -6.26 -1.57 33.58
N VAL A 211 -6.90 -0.73 32.78
CA VAL A 211 -7.33 0.59 33.24
C VAL A 211 -8.35 0.34 34.33
N THR A 212 -7.92 0.38 35.59
CA THR A 212 -8.83 0.50 36.73
C THR A 212 -9.50 1.85 36.64
N ILE A 213 -10.70 1.87 36.07
CA ILE A 213 -11.64 2.99 36.20
C ILE A 213 -11.99 3.05 37.68
N GLY A 214 -11.40 4.00 38.40
CA GLY A 214 -11.76 4.28 39.78
C GLY A 214 -13.20 4.76 39.84
N THR A 215 -14.09 3.95 40.41
CA THR A 215 -15.45 4.35 40.78
C THR A 215 -15.37 5.31 41.97
N ARG A 216 -15.40 6.61 41.69
CA ARG A 216 -15.79 7.73 42.59
C ARG A 216 -16.57 8.69 41.70
N ASP A 217 -17.81 9.12 41.93
CA ASP A 217 -18.77 8.98 43.01
C ASP A 217 -20.13 8.70 42.36
N VAL A 218 -20.92 7.79 42.91
CA VAL A 218 -22.36 7.69 42.62
C VAL A 218 -23.07 8.47 43.72
N PRO A 219 -23.75 9.59 43.44
CA PRO A 219 -24.63 10.20 44.41
C PRO A 219 -25.85 9.28 44.61
N GLU A 220 -26.07 8.90 45.86
CA GLU A 220 -27.25 8.17 46.33
C GLU A 220 -28.54 8.95 46.03
N PRO A 221 -29.67 8.29 45.68
CA PRO A 221 -30.92 8.99 45.40
C PRO A 221 -31.50 9.54 46.71
N ALA A 222 -31.46 10.86 46.87
CA ALA A 222 -32.13 11.53 47.98
C ALA A 222 -33.65 11.56 47.76
N ASP A 223 -34.33 11.14 48.82
CA ASP A 223 -35.76 11.01 49.01
C ASP A 223 -36.54 12.29 48.66
N THR A 224 -37.75 12.09 48.16
CA THR A 224 -38.75 13.11 47.87
C THR A 224 -39.30 13.72 49.16
N ASP A 225 -39.01 14.99 49.44
CA ASP A 225 -39.97 15.98 49.97
C ASP A 225 -39.27 17.30 50.29
N ALA A 226 -39.68 18.40 49.65
CA ALA A 226 -39.91 19.73 50.25
C ALA A 226 -39.90 20.86 49.20
N ALA A 227 -41.10 21.42 48.99
CA ALA A 227 -41.40 22.83 48.76
C ALA A 227 -40.72 23.59 47.60
N GLU A 228 -41.52 23.85 46.57
CA GLU A 228 -41.33 24.84 45.52
C GLU A 228 -40.99 26.24 46.10
N ARG A 229 -39.91 26.86 45.63
CA ARG A 229 -39.70 28.32 45.73
C ARG A 229 -39.69 28.93 44.32
N PRO A 230 -40.40 30.04 44.07
CA PRO A 230 -40.49 30.62 42.73
C PRO A 230 -39.18 31.29 42.33
N VAL A 231 -38.72 31.01 41.11
CA VAL A 231 -37.58 31.67 40.47
C VAL A 231 -38.05 32.96 39.79
N ASP A 232 -37.51 34.10 40.19
CA ASP A 232 -37.77 35.41 39.59
C ASP A 232 -36.95 35.58 38.30
N LEU A 233 -37.64 35.67 37.15
CA LEU A 233 -37.03 35.89 35.84
C LEU A 233 -37.12 37.37 35.46
N ARG A 234 -36.01 38.11 35.59
CA ARG A 234 -35.86 39.44 34.97
C ARG A 234 -35.11 39.35 33.64
N PRO A 235 -35.64 39.89 32.54
CA PRO A 235 -34.97 39.91 31.25
C PRO A 235 -34.09 41.15 31.11
N SER A 236 -32.79 40.96 30.86
CA SER A 236 -31.88 42.05 30.46
C SER A 236 -31.46 41.87 29.01
N ALA A 237 -32.29 42.36 28.09
CA ALA A 237 -31.84 42.71 26.75
C ALA A 237 -31.29 44.14 26.78
N ARG A 238 -30.03 44.34 26.36
CA ARG A 238 -29.58 45.61 25.75
C ARG A 238 -28.52 45.34 24.67
N ARG A 239 -28.85 45.74 23.44
CA ARG A 239 -27.90 46.05 22.37
C ARG A 239 -27.22 47.39 22.67
N ALA A 240 -25.98 47.50 22.22
CA ALA A 240 -25.29 48.73 21.80
C ALA A 240 -24.03 48.25 21.04
N ALA A 241 -23.55 48.84 19.95
CA ALA A 241 -24.08 49.75 18.94
C ALA A 241 -23.21 49.47 17.69
#